data_AF-A0A945PR73-F1
#
_entry.id   AF-A0A945PR73-F1
#
_cell.length_a   1.000
_cell.length_b   1.000
_cell.length_c   1.000
_cell.angle_alpha   90.00
_cell.angle_beta   90.00
_cell.angle_gamma   90.00
#
_symmetry.space_group_name_H-M   'P 1'
#
loop_
_entity.id
_entity.type
_entity.pdbx_description
1 polymer ?
#
loop_
_entity_poly.entity_id
_entity_poly.type
_entity_poly.pdbx_seq_one_letter_code
_entity_poly.pdbx_strand_id
1 'polypeptide(L)' 'MSMHAEIDDLRHRHHALDGEIEVENTQVSPDELKISALKKEKLKIKDLIKQLEAPD' A
#
# COMPACT_ATOMS: atom_id res chain seq x y z
N MET A 1 -19.90 -3.51 -12.21
CA MET A 1 -19.69 -4.17 -10.90
C MET A 1 -18.29 -4.79 -10.84
N SER A 2 -17.20 -4.02 -11.00
CA SER A 2 -15.82 -4.58 -10.91
C SER A 2 -14.81 -3.56 -10.36
N MET A 3 -14.86 -2.30 -10.83
CA MET A 3 -13.91 -1.27 -10.39
C MET A 3 -13.91 -1.00 -8.89
N HIS A 4 -15.08 -1.04 -8.22
CA HIS A 4 -15.13 -0.85 -6.76
C HIS A 4 -14.48 -2.01 -6.00
N ALA A 5 -14.63 -3.25 -6.46
CA ALA A 5 -14.00 -4.40 -5.82
C ALA A 5 -12.47 -4.37 -5.98
N GLU A 6 -11.98 -3.98 -7.15
CA GLU A 6 -10.54 -3.79 -7.39
C GLU A 6 -9.95 -2.67 -6.52
N ILE A 7 -10.67 -1.55 -6.37
CA ILE A 7 -10.26 -0.46 -5.47
C ILE A 7 -10.26 -0.92 -4.01
N ASP A 8 -11.26 -1.68 -3.57
CA ASP A 8 -11.34 -2.18 -2.19
C ASP A 8 -10.22 -3.19 -1.87
N ASP A 9 -9.87 -4.07 -2.81
CA ASP A 9 -8.73 -4.98 -2.70
C ASP A 9 -7.40 -4.23 -2.64
N LEU A 10 -7.23 -3.20 -3.48
CA LEU A 10 -6.05 -2.33 -3.45
C LEU A 10 -5.96 -1.56 -2.12
N ARG A 11 -7.08 -1.07 -1.59
CA ARG A 11 -7.12 -0.40 -0.28
C ARG A 11 -6.77 -1.35 0.85
N HIS A 12 -7.25 -2.61 0.80
CA HIS A 12 -6.85 -3.64 1.76
C HIS A 12 -5.35 -3.91 1.72
N ARG A 13 -4.77 -4.08 0.54
CA ARG A 13 -3.32 -4.25 0.38
C ARG A 13 -2.54 -3.05 0.88
N HIS A 14 -2.99 -1.84 0.56
CA HIS A 14 -2.38 -0.60 1.05
C HIS A 14 -2.38 -0.53 2.58
N HIS A 15 -3.51 -0.88 3.22
CA HIS A 15 -3.62 -0.90 4.67
C HIS A 15 -2.73 -1.98 5.32
N ALA A 16 -2.64 -3.16 4.70
CA ALA A 16 -1.74 -4.22 5.16
C ALA A 16 -0.27 -3.78 5.12
N LEU A 17 0.15 -3.15 4.01
CA LEU A 17 1.51 -2.61 3.88
C LEU A 17 1.81 -1.52 4.91
N ASP A 18 0.82 -0.68 5.25
CA ASP A 18 0.97 0.31 6.31
C ASP A 18 1.21 -0.33 7.69
N GLY A 19 0.43 -1.36 8.02
CA GLY A 19 0.62 -2.13 9.23
C GLY A 19 2.00 -2.81 9.27
N GLU A 20 2.44 -3.39 8.15
CA GLU A 20 3.79 -3.97 8.05
C GLU A 20 4.89 -2.92 8.24
N ILE A 21 4.75 -1.73 7.65
CA ILE A 21 5.70 -0.63 7.85
C ILE A 21 5.76 -0.22 9.31
N GLU A 22 4.62 -0.05 9.98
CA GLU A 22 4.57 0.33 11.40
C GLU A 22 5.20 -0.75 12.29
N VAL A 23 4.89 -2.03 12.02
CA VAL A 23 5.49 -3.15 12.74
C VAL A 23 7.01 -3.17 12.54
N GLU A 24 7.50 -3.09 11.29
CA GLU A 24 8.94 -3.10 11.02
C GLU A 24 9.65 -1.88 11.65
N ASN A 25 9.01 -0.71 11.63
CA ASN A 25 9.57 0.52 12.18
C ASN A 25 9.55 0.55 13.72
N THR A 26 8.69 -0.26 14.36
CA THR A 26 8.67 -0.45 15.82
C THR A 26 9.61 -1.55 16.30
N GLN A 27 10.23 -2.31 15.40
CA GLN A 27 11.23 -3.30 15.79
C GLN A 27 12.50 -2.64 16.32
N VAL A 28 13.21 -3.36 17.19
CA VAL A 28 14.49 -2.93 17.78
C VAL A 28 15.58 -2.71 16.70
N SER A 29 15.46 -3.40 15.56
CA SER A 29 16.32 -3.22 14.40
C SER A 29 15.44 -3.11 13.15
N PRO A 30 14.94 -1.91 12.83
CA PRO A 30 14.09 -1.71 11.66
C PRO A 30 14.89 -1.97 10.38
N ASP A 31 14.37 -2.83 9.51
CA ASP A 31 14.96 -3.06 8.20
C ASP A 31 14.57 -1.90 7.27
N GLU A 32 15.45 -0.91 7.15
CA GLU A 32 15.24 0.26 6.31
C GLU A 32 15.01 -0.09 4.83
N LEU A 33 15.64 -1.17 4.33
CA LEU A 33 15.44 -1.61 2.95
C LEU A 33 14.02 -2.15 2.77
N LYS A 34 13.55 -2.94 3.74
CA LYS A 34 12.18 -3.47 3.74
C LYS A 34 11.16 -2.35 3.88
N ILE A 35 11.35 -1.42 4.83
CA ILE A 35 10.48 -0.24 5.00
C ILE A 35 10.43 0.60 3.71
N SER A 36 11.56 0.81 3.05
CA SER A 36 11.64 1.55 1.78
C SER A 36 10.92 0.82 0.64
N ALA A 37 11.04 -0.50 0.57
CA ALA A 37 10.30 -1.33 -0.39
C ALA A 37 8.79 -1.27 -0.15
N LEU A 38 8.34 -1.47 1.10
CA LEU A 38 6.93 -1.39 1.50
C LEU A 38 6.33 -0.01 1.20
N LYS A 39 7.05 1.08 1.50
CA LYS A 39 6.62 2.45 1.16
C LYS A 39 6.47 2.66 -0.34
N LYS A 40 7.37 2.08 -1.15
CA LYS A 40 7.27 2.13 -2.62
C LYS A 40 6.06 1.35 -3.14
N GLU A 41 5.80 0.16 -2.61
CA GLU A 41 4.60 -0.61 -2.97
C GLU A 41 3.32 0.12 -2.58
N LYS A 42 3.28 0.68 -1.36
CA LYS A 42 2.18 1.52 -0.89
C LYS A 42 1.91 2.68 -1.84
N LEU A 43 2.97 3.37 -2.29
CA LEU A 43 2.86 4.48 -3.25
C LEU A 43 2.29 4.00 -4.59
N LYS A 44 2.79 2.89 -5.14
CA LYS A 44 2.28 2.30 -6.39
C LYS A 44 0.80 1.94 -6.30
N ILE A 45 0.39 1.32 -5.20
CA ILE A 45 -1.01 0.95 -4.98
C ILE A 45 -1.89 2.20 -4.88
N LYS A 46 -1.44 3.23 -4.17
CA LYS A 46 -2.16 4.51 -4.10
C LYS A 46 -2.31 5.17 -5.48
N ASP A 47 -1.25 5.13 -6.30
CA ASP A 47 -1.30 5.68 -7.66
C ASP A 47 -2.21 4.85 -8.57
N LEU A 48 -2.23 3.52 -8.41
CA LEU A 48 -3.17 2.63 -9.10
C LEU A 48 -4.62 2.94 -8.71
N ILE A 49 -4.90 3.11 -7.41
CA ILE A 49 -6.24 3.48 -6.92
C ILE A 49 -6.66 4.80 -7.55
N LYS A 50 -5.78 5.82 -7.57
CA LYS A 50 -6.09 7.10 -8.22
C LYS A 50 -6.38 6.97 -9.70
N GLN A 51 -5.65 6.11 -10.44
CA GLN A 51 -5.93 5.85 -11.84
C GLN A 51 -7.28 5.16 -12.05
N LEU A 52 -7.66 4.26 -11.15
CA LEU A 52 -8.95 3.55 -11.20
C LEU A 52 -10.12 4.43 -10.74
N GLU A 53 -9.88 5.36 -9.81
CA GLU A 53 -10.87 6.33 -9.32
C GLU A 53 -11.09 7.50 -10.28
N ALA A 54 -10.09 7.84 -11.10
CA ALA A 54 -10.18 8.86 -12.14
C ALA A 54 -10.12 8.23 -13.55
N PRO A 55 -11.16 7.51 -13.99
CA PRO A 55 -11.32 7.20 -15.41
C PRO A 55 -11.69 8.49 -16.13
N ASP A 56 -10.89 8.89 -17.13
CA ASP A 56 -11.20 9.96 -18.08
C ASP A 56 -12.56 9.72 -18.78
#